data_AF-A0AAV1TYF1-F1
#
_entry.id   AF-A0AAV1TYF1-F1
#
_cell.length_a   1.000
_cell.length_b   1.000
_cell.length_c   1.000
_cell.angle_alpha   90.00
_cell.angle_beta   90.00
_cell.angle_gamma   90.00
#
_symmetry.space_group_name_H-M   'P 1'
#
loop_
_entity.id
_entity.type
_entity.pdbx_description
1 polymer ?
#
loop_
_entity_poly.entity_id
_entity_poly.type
_entity_poly.pdbx_seq_one_letter_code
_entity_poly.pdbx_strand_id
1 'polypeptide(L)'
;MEVEEEERRSPHDHGDPCVPESFFDRVTQGLRGDLEHERDRRLQLADAVSKHRAEFAFAQLENERALTSLRDELRVSRGIVDRSRDEIAALQTLVDAHHREHKALCEMLERKGVLHRKKQRTDGTA
;
A
#
# COMPACT_ATOMS: atom_id res chain seq x y z
N MET A 1 37.30 94.88 -45.17
CA MET A 1 36.27 94.67 -44.14
C MET A 1 35.32 93.66 -44.72
N GLU A 2 35.66 92.39 -44.55
CA GLU A 2 34.81 91.24 -44.87
C GLU A 2 34.90 90.38 -43.62
N VAL A 3 33.74 90.21 -42.98
CA VAL A 3 33.58 89.46 -41.75
C VAL A 3 32.95 88.15 -42.21
N GLU A 4 33.75 87.10 -42.34
CA GLU A 4 33.22 85.76 -42.59
C GLU A 4 32.64 85.24 -41.26
N GLU A 5 31.31 85.17 -41.22
CA GLU A 5 30.56 84.43 -40.22
C GLU A 5 30.77 82.93 -40.47
N GLU A 6 31.65 82.28 -39.70
CA GLU A 6 31.66 80.82 -39.63
C GLU A 6 30.84 80.34 -38.43
N GLU A 7 29.64 79.93 -38.78
CA GLU A 7 28.53 79.42 -38.01
C GLU A 7 28.90 78.17 -37.19
N ARG A 8 28.68 78.22 -35.87
CA ARG A 8 28.85 77.10 -34.95
C ARG A 8 27.84 75.99 -35.23
N ARG A 9 28.28 74.86 -35.82
CA ARG A 9 27.47 73.64 -35.87
C ARG A 9 27.66 72.80 -34.60
N SER A 10 26.59 72.75 -33.79
CA SER A 10 26.41 71.79 -32.70
C SER A 10 26.08 70.39 -33.27
N PRO A 11 26.77 69.31 -32.88
CA PRO A 11 26.35 67.96 -33.19
C PRO A 11 25.44 67.47 -32.04
N HIS A 12 24.17 67.83 -32.09
CA HIS A 12 23.12 67.10 -31.38
C HIS A 12 22.16 66.58 -32.44
N ASP A 13 22.56 65.47 -33.05
CA ASP A 13 21.63 64.57 -33.72
C ASP A 13 21.82 63.19 -33.07
N HIS A 14 21.21 63.04 -31.89
CA HIS A 14 20.96 61.74 -31.30
C HIS A 14 19.65 61.26 -31.88
N GLY A 15 19.71 60.69 -33.08
CA GLY A 15 18.62 59.88 -33.61
C GLY A 15 18.46 58.66 -32.72
N ASP A 16 17.52 58.72 -31.79
CA ASP A 16 17.06 57.53 -31.07
C ASP A 16 16.58 56.50 -32.09
N PRO A 17 17.02 55.23 -32.02
CA PRO A 17 16.50 54.21 -32.90
C PRO A 17 15.02 53.99 -32.60
N CYS A 18 14.14 54.51 -33.46
CA CYS A 18 12.71 54.19 -33.42
C CYS A 18 12.54 52.69 -33.61
N VAL A 19 12.21 51.98 -32.53
CA VAL A 19 11.81 50.57 -32.59
C VAL A 19 10.53 50.50 -33.42
N PRO A 20 10.50 49.70 -34.51
CA PRO A 20 9.31 49.60 -35.36
C PRO A 20 8.12 49.09 -34.54
N GLU A 21 6.93 49.70 -34.69
CA GLU A 21 5.69 49.24 -34.02
C GLU A 21 5.43 47.73 -34.25
N SER A 22 5.81 47.22 -35.42
CA SER A 22 5.71 45.80 -35.78
C SER A 22 6.56 44.86 -34.91
N PHE A 23 7.55 45.36 -34.19
CA PHE A 23 8.30 44.60 -33.20
C PHE A 23 7.44 44.30 -31.97
N PHE A 24 6.74 45.30 -31.44
CA PHE A 24 5.87 45.15 -30.28
C PHE A 24 4.69 44.23 -30.58
N ASP A 25 4.12 44.29 -31.79
CA ASP A 25 3.06 43.38 -32.22
C ASP A 25 3.52 41.91 -32.22
N ARG A 26 4.72 41.65 -32.76
CA ARG A 26 5.29 40.28 -32.79
C ARG A 26 5.56 39.75 -31.39
N VAL A 27 6.14 40.58 -30.52
CA VAL A 27 6.41 40.18 -29.12
C VAL A 27 5.10 39.93 -28.38
N THR A 28 4.09 40.79 -28.56
CA THR A 28 2.78 40.63 -27.93
C THR A 28 2.06 39.38 -28.42
N GLN A 29 2.14 39.07 -29.72
CA GLN A 29 1.58 37.86 -30.30
C GLN A 29 2.31 36.59 -29.80
N GLY A 30 3.63 36.63 -29.69
CA GLY A 30 4.43 35.54 -29.13
C GLY A 30 4.06 35.25 -27.68
N LEU A 31 4.03 36.28 -26.84
CA LEU A 31 3.64 36.14 -25.43
C LEU A 31 2.21 35.62 -25.26
N ARG A 32 1.28 36.02 -26.14
CA ARG A 32 -0.08 35.47 -26.15
C ARG A 32 -0.07 33.96 -26.42
N GLY A 33 0.68 33.51 -27.42
CA GLY A 33 0.82 32.09 -27.74
C GLY A 33 1.45 31.29 -26.61
N ASP A 34 2.49 31.82 -25.98
CA ASP A 34 3.15 31.18 -24.83
C ASP A 34 2.21 31.05 -23.62
N LEU A 35 1.41 32.09 -23.35
CA LEU A 35 0.41 32.08 -22.28
C LEU A 35 -0.71 31.08 -22.55
N GLU A 36 -1.20 31.00 -23.78
CA GLU A 36 -2.22 30.02 -24.18
C GLU A 36 -1.68 28.59 -24.05
N HIS A 37 -0.46 28.34 -24.53
CA HIS A 37 0.19 27.05 -24.40
C HIS A 37 0.39 26.63 -22.94
N GLU A 38 0.90 27.54 -22.11
CA GLU A 38 1.11 27.27 -20.69
C GLU A 38 -0.23 27.08 -19.95
N ARG A 39 -1.27 27.84 -20.30
CA ARG A 39 -2.63 27.63 -19.75
C ARG A 39 -3.13 26.23 -20.07
N ASP A 40 -3.02 25.81 -21.32
CA ASP A 40 -3.51 24.49 -21.76
C ASP A 40 -2.69 23.37 -21.11
N ARG A 41 -1.37 23.53 -20.98
CA ARG A 41 -0.49 22.60 -20.24
C ARG A 41 -0.91 22.48 -18.77
N ARG A 42 -1.19 23.60 -18.10
CA ARG A 42 -1.63 23.60 -16.69
C ARG A 42 -2.98 22.93 -16.50
N LEU A 43 -3.92 23.12 -17.44
CA LEU A 43 -5.22 22.45 -17.41
C LEU A 43 -5.05 20.93 -17.54
N GLN A 44 -4.27 20.46 -18.53
CA GLN A 44 -3.98 19.04 -18.71
C GLN A 44 -3.31 18.42 -17.47
N LEU A 45 -2.38 19.14 -16.84
CA LEU A 45 -1.74 18.68 -15.61
C LEU A 45 -2.71 18.61 -14.44
N ALA A 46 -3.57 19.63 -14.28
CA ALA A 46 -4.59 19.64 -13.23
C ALA A 46 -5.56 18.46 -13.38
N ASP A 47 -5.99 18.16 -14.60
CA ASP A 47 -6.85 17.02 -14.91
C ASP A 47 -6.14 15.69 -14.61
N ALA A 48 -4.88 15.54 -15.02
CA ALA A 48 -4.10 14.33 -14.74
C ALA A 48 -3.90 14.10 -13.23
N VAL A 49 -3.57 15.16 -12.48
CA VAL A 49 -3.44 15.09 -11.02
C VAL A 49 -4.76 14.73 -10.35
N SER A 50 -5.87 15.34 -10.81
CA SER A 50 -7.21 15.04 -10.31
C SER A 50 -7.57 13.57 -10.54
N LYS A 51 -7.32 13.05 -11.75
CA LYS A 51 -7.54 11.66 -12.11
C LYS A 51 -6.73 10.70 -11.24
N HIS A 52 -5.42 10.93 -11.11
CA HIS A 52 -4.57 10.08 -10.28
C HIS A 52 -4.96 10.11 -8.81
N ARG A 53 -5.38 11.27 -8.29
CA ARG A 53 -5.88 11.38 -6.92
C ARG A 53 -7.15 10.56 -6.72
N ALA A 54 -8.07 10.57 -7.69
CA ALA A 54 -9.27 9.75 -7.65
C ALA A 54 -8.94 8.26 -7.71
N GLU A 55 -8.11 7.84 -8.66
CA GLU A 55 -7.63 6.45 -8.79
C GLU A 55 -7.00 5.95 -7.49
N PHE A 56 -6.13 6.76 -6.89
CA PHE A 56 -5.50 6.43 -5.61
C PHE A 56 -6.51 6.30 -4.47
N ALA A 57 -7.48 7.21 -4.38
CA ALA A 57 -8.53 7.13 -3.36
C ALA A 57 -9.39 5.86 -3.52
N PHE A 58 -9.72 5.47 -4.75
CA PHE A 58 -10.44 4.21 -5.00
C PHE A 58 -9.60 3.00 -4.60
N ALA A 59 -8.32 2.95 -4.99
CA ALA A 59 -7.42 1.87 -4.60
C ALA A 59 -7.27 1.75 -3.07
N GLN A 60 -7.24 2.88 -2.35
CA GLN A 60 -7.24 2.88 -0.89
C GLN A 60 -8.52 2.27 -0.31
N LEU A 61 -9.69 2.66 -0.81
CA LEU A 61 -10.97 2.10 -0.35
C LEU A 61 -11.09 0.60 -0.63
N GLU A 62 -10.62 0.14 -1.79
CA GLU A 62 -10.58 -1.29 -2.11
C GLU A 62 -9.66 -2.06 -1.17
N ASN A 63 -8.49 -1.49 -0.87
CA ASN A 63 -7.53 -2.08 0.07
C ASN A 63 -8.13 -2.18 1.48
N GLU A 64 -8.76 -1.11 1.98
CA GLU A 64 -9.42 -1.10 3.29
C GLU A 64 -10.55 -2.13 3.39
N ARG A 65 -11.35 -2.28 2.34
CA ARG A 65 -12.39 -3.30 2.24
C ARG A 65 -11.79 -4.71 2.26
N ALA A 66 -10.74 -4.96 1.48
CA ALA A 66 -10.05 -6.24 1.43
C ALA A 66 -9.42 -6.60 2.79
N LEU A 67 -8.75 -5.65 3.45
CA LEU A 67 -8.18 -5.85 4.79
C LEU A 67 -9.26 -6.14 5.83
N THR A 68 -10.40 -5.44 5.76
CA THR A 68 -11.53 -5.69 6.65
C THR A 68 -12.10 -7.10 6.44
N SER A 69 -12.29 -7.52 5.19
CA SER A 69 -12.75 -8.88 4.84
C SER A 69 -11.80 -9.95 5.40
N LEU A 70 -10.50 -9.79 5.15
CA LEU A 70 -9.48 -10.73 5.64
C LEU A 70 -9.46 -10.81 7.17
N ARG A 71 -9.63 -9.68 7.86
CA ARG A 71 -9.71 -9.65 9.32
C ARG A 71 -10.93 -10.41 9.84
N ASP A 72 -12.09 -10.26 9.18
CA ASP A 72 -13.30 -10.97 9.56
C ASP A 72 -13.19 -12.48 9.32
N GLU A 73 -12.62 -12.88 8.19
CA GLU A 73 -12.32 -14.28 7.89
C GLU A 73 -11.34 -14.90 8.89
N LEU A 74 -10.29 -14.16 9.26
CA LEU A 74 -9.32 -14.59 10.27
C LEU A 74 -9.99 -14.77 11.64
N ARG A 75 -10.89 -13.86 12.02
CA ARG A 75 -11.66 -13.96 13.28
C ARG A 75 -12.52 -15.22 13.28
N VAL A 76 -13.22 -15.52 12.19
CA VAL A 76 -14.04 -16.73 12.06
C VAL A 76 -13.16 -17.99 12.13
N SER A 77 -12.08 -18.02 11.36
CA SER A 77 -11.14 -19.15 11.31
C SER A 77 -10.54 -19.44 12.68
N ARG A 78 -10.14 -18.40 13.43
CA ARG A 78 -9.64 -18.54 14.80
C ARG A 78 -10.69 -19.14 15.73
N GLY A 79 -11.94 -18.67 15.65
CA GLY A 79 -13.04 -19.25 16.42
C GLY A 79 -13.38 -20.69 16.06
N ILE A 80 -13.09 -21.15 14.83
CA ILE A 80 -13.18 -22.57 14.46
C ILE A 80 -12.04 -23.35 15.12
N VAL A 81 -10.80 -22.86 15.01
CA VAL A 81 -9.61 -23.52 15.59
C VAL A 81 -9.76 -23.68 17.11
N ASP A 82 -10.22 -22.64 17.80
CA ASP A 82 -10.41 -22.69 19.25
C ASP A 82 -11.47 -23.75 19.63
N ARG A 83 -12.59 -23.82 18.91
CA ARG A 83 -13.61 -24.87 19.12
C ARG A 83 -13.06 -26.28 18.85
N SER A 84 -12.32 -26.47 17.76
CA SER A 84 -11.69 -27.75 17.46
C SER A 84 -10.67 -28.14 18.53
N ARG A 85 -9.94 -27.18 19.08
CA ARG A 85 -9.00 -27.42 20.17
C ARG A 85 -9.72 -27.91 21.44
N ASP A 86 -10.85 -27.29 21.78
CA ASP A 86 -11.65 -27.70 22.93
C ASP A 86 -12.23 -29.12 22.74
N GLU A 87 -12.70 -29.44 21.53
CA GLU A 87 -13.22 -30.77 21.19
C GLU A 87 -12.12 -31.84 21.27
N ILE A 88 -10.92 -31.56 20.76
CA ILE A 88 -9.77 -32.46 20.88
C ILE A 88 -9.41 -32.69 22.36
N ALA A 89 -9.41 -31.64 23.17
CA ALA A 89 -9.13 -31.77 24.60
C ALA A 89 -10.19 -32.65 25.29
N ALA A 90 -11.47 -32.47 24.97
CA ALA A 90 -12.54 -33.32 25.50
C ALA A 90 -12.35 -34.79 25.10
N LEU A 91 -12.05 -35.07 23.82
CA LEU A 91 -11.79 -36.42 23.33
C LEU A 91 -10.57 -37.06 24.02
N GLN A 92 -9.51 -36.30 24.28
CA GLN A 92 -8.35 -36.78 25.03
C GLN A 92 -8.74 -37.23 26.44
N THR A 93 -9.56 -36.44 27.15
CA THR A 93 -10.02 -36.83 28.49
C THR A 93 -10.85 -38.12 28.48
N LEU A 94 -11.66 -38.32 27.43
CA LEU A 94 -12.45 -39.54 27.27
C LEU A 94 -11.57 -40.76 26.97
N VAL A 95 -10.58 -40.61 26.09
CA VAL A 95 -9.61 -41.66 25.79
C VAL A 95 -8.83 -42.06 27.05
N ASP A 96 -8.39 -41.07 27.83
CA ASP A 96 -7.68 -41.32 29.09
C ASP A 96 -8.56 -42.06 30.11
N ALA A 97 -9.83 -41.67 30.23
CA ALA A 97 -10.78 -42.35 31.11
C ALA A 97 -10.98 -43.81 30.69
N HIS A 98 -11.25 -44.04 29.41
CA HIS A 98 -11.41 -45.39 28.86
C HIS A 98 -10.14 -46.23 29.01
N HIS A 99 -8.95 -45.63 28.84
CA HIS A 99 -7.69 -46.31 29.05
C HIS A 99 -7.51 -46.76 30.51
N ARG A 100 -7.87 -45.90 31.48
CA ARG A 100 -7.84 -46.26 32.91
C ARG A 100 -8.81 -47.39 33.23
N GLU A 101 -10.03 -47.34 32.70
CA GLU A 101 -11.03 -48.40 32.88
C GLU A 101 -10.58 -49.74 32.28
N HIS A 102 -10.08 -49.71 31.04
CA HIS A 102 -9.55 -50.89 30.37
C HIS A 102 -8.38 -51.50 31.17
N LYS A 103 -7.45 -50.67 31.65
CA LYS A 103 -6.35 -51.12 32.51
C LYS A 103 -6.87 -51.78 33.79
N ALA A 104 -7.84 -51.16 34.47
CA ALA A 104 -8.42 -51.71 35.69
C ALA A 104 -9.10 -53.07 35.44
N LEU A 105 -9.83 -53.21 34.33
CA LEU A 105 -10.45 -54.48 33.93
C LEU A 105 -9.40 -55.56 33.65
N CYS A 106 -8.34 -55.23 32.91
CA CYS A 106 -7.23 -56.16 32.66
C CYS A 106 -6.61 -56.64 33.97
N GLU A 107 -6.29 -55.74 34.90
CA GLU A 107 -5.73 -56.10 36.20
C GLU A 107 -6.66 -57.02 37.00
N MET A 108 -7.97 -56.77 37.00
CA MET A 108 -8.95 -57.64 37.66
C MET A 108 -8.98 -59.05 37.05
N LEU A 109 -8.96 -59.14 35.72
CA LEU A 109 -8.99 -60.43 35.01
C LEU A 109 -7.69 -61.21 35.22
N GLU A 110 -6.53 -60.54 35.27
CA GLU A 110 -5.26 -61.15 35.64
C GLU A 110 -5.29 -61.71 37.07
N ARG A 111 -5.81 -60.94 38.04
CA ARG A 111 -5.94 -61.40 39.44
C ARG A 111 -6.88 -62.60 39.59
N LYS A 112 -7.95 -62.65 38.80
CA LYS A 112 -8.86 -63.80 38.76
C LYS A 112 -8.31 -65.00 37.98
N GLY A 113 -7.11 -64.91 37.41
CA GLY A 113 -6.49 -65.97 36.61
C GLY A 113 -7.13 -66.18 35.24
N VAL A 114 -8.01 -65.26 34.81
CA VAL A 114 -8.67 -65.32 33.50
C VAL A 114 -7.70 -64.91 32.39
N LEU A 115 -6.84 -63.92 32.66
CA LEU A 115 -5.78 -63.50 31.76
C LEU A 115 -4.41 -63.83 32.36
N HIS A 116 -3.45 -64.19 31.50
CA HIS A 116 -2.08 -64.44 31.91
C HIS A 116 -1.30 -63.12 31.87
N ARG A 117 -0.72 -62.71 33.00
CA ARG A 117 0.11 -61.49 33.07
C ARG A 117 1.33 -61.66 32.16
N LYS A 118 1.41 -60.84 31.10
CA LYS A 118 2.62 -60.77 30.26
C LYS A 118 3.77 -60.24 31.14
N LYS A 119 4.80 -61.07 31.37
CA LYS A 119 6.04 -60.61 32.02
C LYS A 119 6.68 -59.53 31.13
N GLN A 120 6.83 -58.32 31.65
CA GLN A 120 7.71 -57.33 31.03
C GLN A 120 9.13 -57.88 31.08
N ARG A 121 9.72 -58.18 29.93
CA ARG A 121 11.17 -58.38 29.83
C ARG A 121 11.83 -57.02 29.98
N THR A 122 12.43 -56.78 31.13
CA THR A 122 13.47 -55.75 31.28
C THR A 122 14.74 -56.32 30.67
N ASP A 123 14.94 -56.10 29.37
CA ASP A 123 16.26 -56.27 28.79
C ASP A 123 17.08 -55.05 29.22
N GLY A 124 17.75 -55.20 30.36
CA GLY A 124 18.78 -54.28 30.79
C GLY A 124 19.91 -54.31 29.76
N THR A 125 20.08 -53.22 29.03
CA THR A 125 21.28 -53.00 28.22
C THR A 125 22.35 -52.42 29.13
N ALA A 126 23.37 -53.22 29.42
CA ALA A 126 24.65 -52.79 29.96
C ALA A 126 25.57 -52.39 28.81
#